data_AF-A0A7W7D7L8-F1
#
_entry.id   AF-A0A7W7D7L8-F1
#
_cell.length_a   1.000
_cell.length_b   1.000
_cell.length_c   1.000
_cell.angle_alpha   90.00
_cell.angle_beta   90.00
_cell.angle_gamma   90.00
#
_symmetry.space_group_name_H-M   'P 1'
#
loop_
_entity.id
_entity.type
_entity.pdbx_description
1 polymer ?
#
loop_
_entity_poly.entity_id
_entity_poly.type
_entity_poly.pdbx_seq_one_letter_code
_entity_poly.pdbx_strand_id
1 'polypeptide(L)'
;MSPEKTAAPGRPVAGPAAPGGPVTAPAAPGGPVAGLAAPGGPVAGPVAPGGPVAEPYGYVRDGAEIYRRSFATIRAEADLAGVPDDVARVAVRMIHACGMVDLVRDLAWSPGVVATARAALLAGAPIMCDATMVAAGVTRSRLPAANEVVCTLGDPRVPELARRLGTTRSAAALELWRDRLAGAVVAVGNAPTALFRLLELMDEGGGRPAAVLGLPVGFIGAAESKQALADYGDLPYLVVHGRRGGSALAAAAINAIATEKE
;
A
#
# COMPACT_ATOMS: atom_id res chain seq x y z
N MET A 1 35.75 -3.75 50.29
CA MET A 1 35.92 -2.31 50.56
C MET A 1 35.73 -1.57 49.25
N SER A 2 34.99 -0.46 49.27
CA SER A 2 34.88 0.47 48.13
C SER A 2 36.15 1.35 48.02
N PRO A 3 36.20 2.29 47.08
CA PRO A 3 35.74 3.64 47.45
C PRO A 3 34.71 4.23 46.50
N GLU A 4 33.91 5.15 47.04
CA GLU A 4 32.94 5.97 46.29
C GLU A 4 33.64 6.97 45.35
N LYS A 5 32.87 7.53 44.42
CA LYS A 5 33.21 8.81 43.79
C LYS A 5 32.00 9.74 43.83
N THR A 6 32.20 10.93 44.39
CA THR A 6 31.15 11.82 44.88
C THR A 6 30.37 12.50 43.75
N ALA A 7 29.07 12.70 43.96
CA ALA A 7 28.20 13.49 43.09
C ALA A 7 28.13 14.96 43.52
N ALA A 8 27.82 15.86 42.59
CA ALA A 8 27.47 17.26 42.83
C ALA A 8 26.17 17.62 42.06
N PRO A 9 25.33 18.56 42.54
CA PRO A 9 23.91 18.57 42.20
C PRO A 9 23.46 19.68 41.23
N GLY A 10 22.31 19.48 40.59
CA GLY A 10 21.34 20.58 40.42
C GLY A 10 20.73 20.79 39.03
N ARG A 11 19.52 20.28 38.81
CA ARG A 11 18.32 21.11 38.53
C ARG A 11 17.04 20.26 38.50
N PRO A 12 15.89 20.75 39.03
CA PRO A 12 14.60 20.11 38.80
C PRO A 12 14.12 20.42 37.38
N VAL A 13 13.61 19.41 36.68
CA VAL A 13 12.85 19.55 35.44
C VAL A 13 11.37 19.35 35.78
N ALA A 14 10.50 20.21 35.27
CA ALA A 14 9.08 20.20 35.63
C ALA A 14 8.34 18.96 35.10
N GLY A 15 7.38 18.46 35.88
CA GLY A 15 6.47 17.41 35.43
C GLY A 15 5.46 17.89 34.38
N PRO A 16 4.89 16.99 33.57
CA PRO A 16 3.94 17.36 32.51
C PRO A 16 2.61 17.87 33.09
N ALA A 17 2.07 18.93 32.49
CA ALA A 17 0.73 19.43 32.80
C ALA A 17 -0.36 18.50 32.23
N ALA A 18 -1.50 18.40 32.93
CA ALA A 18 -2.65 17.62 32.48
C ALA A 18 -3.37 18.29 31.30
N PRO A 19 -3.98 17.52 30.38
CA PRO A 19 -4.74 18.08 29.26
C PRO A 19 -6.06 18.74 29.73
N GLY A 20 -6.38 19.90 29.17
CA GLY A 20 -7.63 20.61 29.43
C GLY A 20 -8.85 19.93 28.79
N GLY A 21 -10.02 20.16 29.40
CA GLY A 21 -11.31 19.65 28.91
C GLY A 21 -11.84 20.37 27.65
N PRO A 22 -12.95 19.86 27.06
CA PRO A 22 -13.50 20.40 25.82
C PRO A 22 -14.14 21.78 26.02
N VAL A 23 -13.89 22.69 25.06
CA VAL A 23 -14.52 24.02 25.02
C VAL A 23 -15.85 23.93 24.28
N THR A 24 -16.95 24.22 24.98
CA THR A 24 -18.28 24.36 24.39
C THR A 24 -18.54 25.81 23.97
N ALA A 25 -18.96 26.02 22.73
CA ALA A 25 -19.39 27.33 22.24
C ALA A 25 -20.87 27.58 22.61
N PRO A 26 -21.25 28.77 23.10
CA PRO A 26 -22.65 29.09 23.42
C PRO A 26 -23.44 29.50 22.16
N ALA A 27 -24.70 29.07 22.08
CA ALA A 27 -25.66 29.61 21.11
C ALA A 27 -26.36 30.87 21.69
N ALA A 28 -26.69 31.82 20.82
CA ALA A 28 -27.45 33.03 21.16
C ALA A 28 -28.87 33.00 20.55
N PRO A 29 -29.91 33.51 21.24
CA PRO A 29 -31.31 33.35 20.82
C PRO A 29 -31.89 34.58 20.07
N GLY A 30 -32.98 34.37 19.32
CA GLY A 30 -33.77 35.47 18.74
C GLY A 30 -35.01 35.04 17.93
N GLY A 31 -36.14 35.70 18.19
CA GLY A 31 -37.43 35.66 17.47
C GLY A 31 -38.43 36.58 18.19
N PRO A 32 -39.71 36.72 17.79
CA PRO A 32 -40.42 36.22 16.61
C PRO A 32 -40.65 37.39 15.58
N VAL A 33 -41.72 37.65 14.78
CA VAL A 33 -43.10 37.12 14.63
C VAL A 33 -43.66 37.30 13.19
N ALA A 34 -44.55 36.39 12.81
CA ALA A 34 -45.82 36.53 12.05
C ALA A 34 -45.98 37.44 10.80
N GLY A 35 -46.61 36.86 9.76
CA GLY A 35 -47.30 37.53 8.65
C GLY A 35 -47.85 36.53 7.62
N LEU A 36 -49.15 36.53 7.32
CA LEU A 36 -49.81 35.57 6.42
C LEU A 36 -49.93 36.08 4.98
N ALA A 37 -49.67 35.22 3.99
CA ALA A 37 -50.46 35.08 2.75
C ALA A 37 -50.07 33.82 1.95
N ALA A 38 -51.03 33.21 1.25
CA ALA A 38 -50.85 32.13 0.27
C ALA A 38 -52.11 32.03 -0.63
N PRO A 39 -52.10 31.28 -1.76
CA PRO A 39 -50.98 30.75 -2.52
C PRO A 39 -50.92 31.28 -3.98
N GLY A 40 -49.73 31.32 -4.59
CA GLY A 40 -49.56 31.50 -6.03
C GLY A 40 -49.30 30.17 -6.73
N GLY A 41 -50.09 29.83 -7.77
CA GLY A 41 -49.90 28.60 -8.55
C GLY A 41 -48.66 28.64 -9.46
N PRO A 42 -48.10 27.48 -9.84
CA PRO A 42 -46.91 27.42 -10.70
C PRO A 42 -47.25 27.83 -12.14
N VAL A 43 -46.84 29.04 -12.54
CA VAL A 43 -46.88 29.47 -13.94
C VAL A 43 -45.75 28.78 -14.69
N ALA A 44 -46.01 27.59 -15.21
CA ALA A 44 -45.06 26.78 -15.97
C ALA A 44 -44.83 27.39 -17.37
N GLY A 45 -44.04 28.47 -17.42
CA GLY A 45 -43.48 28.97 -18.67
C GLY A 45 -42.55 27.92 -19.31
N PRO A 46 -42.46 27.84 -20.64
CA PRO A 46 -41.61 26.85 -21.30
C PRO A 46 -40.14 27.15 -20.98
N VAL A 47 -39.51 26.27 -20.20
CA VAL A 47 -38.05 26.26 -20.04
C VAL A 47 -37.47 25.90 -21.40
N ALA A 48 -36.86 26.88 -22.07
CA ALA A 48 -36.15 26.65 -23.32
C ALA A 48 -35.07 25.57 -23.10
N PRO A 49 -34.86 24.65 -24.07
CA PRO A 49 -33.83 23.62 -23.93
C PRO A 49 -32.48 24.32 -23.72
N GLY A 50 -31.84 24.03 -22.59
CA GLY A 50 -30.58 24.66 -22.22
C GLY A 50 -29.54 24.44 -23.32
N GLY A 51 -28.98 25.52 -23.84
CA GLY A 51 -27.83 25.46 -24.74
C GLY A 51 -26.67 24.69 -24.10
N PRO A 52 -25.73 24.15 -24.89
CA PRO A 52 -24.63 23.33 -24.37
C PRO A 52 -23.90 24.08 -23.26
N VAL A 53 -23.95 23.52 -22.05
CA VAL A 53 -23.31 24.10 -20.87
C VAL A 53 -21.82 24.16 -21.16
N ALA A 54 -21.27 25.37 -21.26
CA ALA A 54 -19.85 25.57 -21.57
C ALA A 54 -19.02 24.90 -20.47
N GLU A 55 -18.34 23.80 -20.82
CA GLU A 55 -17.68 22.97 -19.82
C GLU A 55 -16.47 23.71 -19.23
N PRO A 56 -16.47 24.03 -17.92
CA PRO A 56 -15.54 25.01 -17.37
C PRO A 56 -14.08 24.52 -17.29
N TYR A 57 -13.84 23.22 -17.50
CA TYR A 57 -12.54 22.59 -17.44
C TYR A 57 -12.38 21.61 -18.60
N GLY A 58 -11.34 21.79 -19.43
CA GLY A 58 -10.96 20.86 -20.48
C GLY A 58 -10.08 19.73 -19.93
N TYR A 59 -10.57 18.49 -19.95
CA TYR A 59 -9.82 17.30 -19.54
C TYR A 59 -10.18 16.07 -20.40
N VAL A 60 -9.27 15.11 -20.47
CA VAL A 60 -9.53 13.83 -21.17
C VAL A 60 -10.53 13.02 -20.37
N ARG A 61 -11.55 12.46 -21.05
CA ARG A 61 -12.66 11.70 -20.41
C ARG A 61 -12.65 10.21 -20.71
N ASP A 62 -11.91 9.78 -21.74
CA ASP A 62 -11.67 8.37 -22.02
C ASP A 62 -10.56 7.83 -21.10
N GLY A 63 -10.93 6.90 -20.22
CA GLY A 63 -9.99 6.23 -19.31
C GLY A 63 -8.94 5.37 -20.02
N ALA A 64 -9.28 4.75 -21.15
CA ALA A 64 -8.34 3.97 -21.94
C ALA A 64 -7.28 4.87 -22.60
N GLU A 65 -7.70 6.03 -23.11
CA GLU A 65 -6.78 7.06 -23.63
C GLU A 65 -5.89 7.65 -22.53
N ILE A 66 -6.41 7.86 -21.32
CA ILE A 66 -5.59 8.29 -20.16
C ILE A 66 -4.51 7.25 -19.83
N TYR A 67 -4.87 5.96 -19.76
CA TYR A 67 -3.89 4.88 -19.54
C TYR A 67 -2.85 4.81 -20.66
N ARG A 68 -3.29 4.81 -21.92
CA ARG A 68 -2.42 4.76 -23.11
C ARG A 68 -1.42 5.91 -23.13
N ARG A 69 -1.89 7.15 -22.87
CA ARG A 69 -1.02 8.33 -22.79
C ARG A 69 -0.08 8.27 -21.59
N SER A 70 -0.57 7.87 -20.41
CA SER A 70 0.26 7.79 -19.20
C SER A 70 1.42 6.79 -19.37
N PHE A 71 1.16 5.58 -19.87
CA PHE A 71 2.21 4.59 -20.11
C PHE A 71 3.18 4.99 -21.24
N ALA A 72 2.72 5.76 -22.24
CA ALA A 72 3.59 6.32 -23.27
C ALA A 72 4.52 7.42 -22.71
N THR A 73 3.99 8.33 -21.89
CA THR A 73 4.79 9.36 -21.19
C THR A 73 5.82 8.73 -20.26
N ILE A 74 5.42 7.75 -19.44
CA ILE A 74 6.33 7.05 -18.52
C ILE A 74 7.49 6.37 -19.27
N ARG A 75 7.23 5.74 -20.42
CA ARG A 75 8.27 5.15 -21.27
C ARG A 75 9.21 6.16 -21.94
N ALA A 76 8.81 7.42 -22.05
CA ALA A 76 9.63 8.49 -22.60
C ALA A 76 10.47 9.23 -21.53
N GLU A 77 10.06 9.16 -20.27
CA GLU A 77 10.66 9.91 -19.15
C GLU A 77 11.43 9.03 -18.14
N ALA A 78 11.06 7.75 -18.00
CA ALA A 78 11.74 6.82 -17.10
C ALA A 78 12.93 6.15 -17.79
N ASP A 79 14.10 6.20 -17.16
CA ASP A 79 15.27 5.44 -17.59
C ASP A 79 15.04 3.95 -17.26
N LEU A 80 14.78 3.16 -18.30
CA LEU A 80 14.59 1.71 -18.26
C LEU A 80 15.77 0.95 -18.88
N ALA A 81 16.91 1.62 -19.13
CA ALA A 81 18.06 0.98 -19.77
C ALA A 81 18.63 -0.15 -18.88
N GLY A 82 18.76 -1.35 -19.46
CA GLY A 82 19.25 -2.53 -18.74
C GLY A 82 18.22 -3.22 -17.83
N VAL A 83 16.99 -2.69 -17.71
CA VAL A 83 15.89 -3.38 -17.02
C VAL A 83 15.29 -4.45 -17.96
N PRO A 84 15.15 -5.72 -17.54
CA PRO A 84 14.51 -6.77 -18.36
C PRO A 84 13.06 -6.42 -18.73
N ASP A 85 12.60 -6.80 -19.93
CA ASP A 85 11.28 -6.41 -20.47
C ASP A 85 10.08 -6.78 -19.57
N ASP A 86 10.17 -7.88 -18.81
CA ASP A 86 9.15 -8.30 -17.86
C ASP A 86 9.15 -7.45 -16.58
N VAL A 87 10.32 -7.13 -16.04
CA VAL A 87 10.51 -6.16 -14.94
C VAL A 87 10.17 -4.73 -15.38
N ALA A 88 10.45 -4.35 -16.62
CA ALA A 88 10.16 -3.02 -17.16
C ALA A 88 8.64 -2.76 -17.26
N ARG A 89 7.85 -3.76 -17.67
CA ARG A 89 6.36 -3.69 -17.63
C ARG A 89 5.84 -3.51 -16.20
N VAL A 90 6.47 -4.17 -15.22
CA VAL A 90 6.16 -3.99 -13.80
C VAL A 90 6.53 -2.57 -13.32
N ALA A 91 7.73 -2.09 -13.66
CA ALA A 91 8.22 -0.77 -13.31
C ALA A 91 7.32 0.36 -13.87
N VAL A 92 6.93 0.30 -15.14
CA VAL A 92 5.99 1.26 -15.76
C VAL A 92 4.68 1.36 -14.99
N ARG A 93 4.11 0.22 -14.55
CA ARG A 93 2.86 0.23 -13.77
C ARG A 93 3.07 0.75 -12.33
N MET A 94 4.21 0.46 -11.71
CA MET A 94 4.56 0.99 -10.39
C MET A 94 4.78 2.52 -10.43
N ILE A 95 5.41 3.03 -11.48
CA ILE A 95 5.59 4.47 -11.73
C ILE A 95 4.23 5.15 -11.92
N HIS A 96 3.34 4.57 -12.74
CA HIS A 96 1.98 5.09 -12.93
C HIS A 96 1.20 5.20 -11.61
N ALA A 97 1.40 4.25 -10.69
CA ALA A 97 0.75 4.24 -9.39
C ALA A 97 1.35 5.23 -8.36
N CYS A 98 2.43 5.94 -8.69
CA CYS A 98 3.13 6.84 -7.74
C CYS A 98 3.57 8.20 -8.31
N GLY A 99 3.56 8.39 -9.63
CA GLY A 99 3.96 9.64 -10.29
C GLY A 99 5.47 9.93 -10.31
N MET A 100 6.33 8.97 -9.94
CA MET A 100 7.78 9.17 -9.84
C MET A 100 8.53 8.33 -10.89
N VAL A 101 8.92 8.94 -12.00
CA VAL A 101 9.66 8.26 -13.09
C VAL A 101 11.05 7.76 -12.68
N ASP A 102 11.65 8.35 -11.64
CA ASP A 102 12.94 7.95 -11.09
C ASP A 102 12.85 6.78 -10.09
N LEU A 103 11.67 6.14 -9.94
CA LEU A 103 11.49 4.94 -9.11
C LEU A 103 12.42 3.79 -9.53
N VAL A 104 12.78 3.71 -10.82
CA VAL A 104 13.66 2.66 -11.36
C VAL A 104 15.02 2.61 -10.66
N ARG A 105 15.53 3.76 -10.19
CA ARG A 105 16.81 3.87 -9.49
C ARG A 105 16.85 3.15 -8.13
N ASP A 106 15.68 2.90 -7.55
CA ASP A 106 15.54 2.18 -6.28
C ASP A 106 15.16 0.70 -6.51
N LEU A 107 14.83 0.27 -7.74
CA LEU A 107 14.41 -1.10 -8.02
C LEU A 107 15.59 -2.07 -7.93
N ALA A 108 15.38 -3.19 -7.24
CA ALA A 108 16.19 -4.39 -7.39
C ALA A 108 15.29 -5.63 -7.47
N TRP A 109 15.78 -6.66 -8.14
CA TRP A 109 15.03 -7.88 -8.42
C TRP A 109 15.97 -9.08 -8.53
N SER A 110 15.49 -10.26 -8.14
CA SER A 110 16.17 -11.49 -8.50
C SER A 110 15.98 -11.81 -9.99
N PRO A 111 16.89 -12.56 -10.64
CA PRO A 111 16.65 -13.11 -11.96
C PRO A 111 15.31 -13.86 -12.02
N GLY A 112 14.53 -13.62 -13.08
CA GLY A 112 13.29 -14.35 -13.37
C GLY A 112 12.10 -14.11 -12.44
N VAL A 113 12.14 -13.17 -11.48
CA VAL A 113 11.05 -13.00 -10.48
C VAL A 113 9.67 -12.83 -11.11
N VAL A 114 9.54 -12.04 -12.19
CA VAL A 114 8.24 -11.79 -12.83
C VAL A 114 7.71 -13.05 -13.51
N ALA A 115 8.58 -13.82 -14.17
CA ALA A 115 8.22 -15.11 -14.75
C ALA A 115 7.77 -16.12 -13.68
N THR A 116 8.52 -16.27 -12.58
CA THR A 116 8.17 -17.20 -11.49
C THR A 116 6.88 -16.80 -10.78
N ALA A 117 6.73 -15.51 -10.43
CA ALA A 117 5.52 -14.99 -9.80
C ALA A 117 4.29 -15.17 -10.72
N ARG A 118 4.43 -14.90 -12.03
CA ARG A 118 3.35 -15.09 -12.99
C ARG A 118 3.00 -16.57 -13.19
N ALA A 119 3.98 -17.47 -13.22
CA ALA A 119 3.74 -18.90 -13.28
C ALA A 119 2.94 -19.41 -12.08
N ALA A 120 3.27 -18.94 -10.86
CA ALA A 120 2.49 -19.23 -9.66
C ALA A 120 1.05 -18.70 -9.76
N LEU A 121 0.85 -17.45 -10.23
CA LEU A 121 -0.51 -16.92 -10.43
C LEU A 121 -1.30 -17.72 -11.48
N LEU A 122 -0.69 -18.10 -12.61
CA LEU A 122 -1.30 -18.96 -13.63
C LEU A 122 -1.69 -20.34 -13.07
N ALA A 123 -0.90 -20.88 -12.13
CA ALA A 123 -1.20 -22.12 -11.41
C ALA A 123 -2.24 -21.97 -10.28
N GLY A 124 -2.83 -20.77 -10.10
CA GLY A 124 -3.87 -20.51 -9.10
C GLY A 124 -3.35 -20.14 -7.70
N ALA A 125 -2.05 -19.89 -7.52
CA ALA A 125 -1.47 -19.57 -6.22
C ALA A 125 -2.15 -18.36 -5.54
N PRO A 126 -2.28 -18.35 -4.19
CA PRO A 126 -2.84 -17.23 -3.46
C PRO A 126 -1.87 -16.05 -3.42
N ILE A 127 -2.43 -14.84 -3.38
CA ILE A 127 -1.70 -13.59 -3.17
C ILE A 127 -1.84 -13.21 -1.69
N MET A 128 -0.72 -13.22 -0.95
CA MET A 128 -0.69 -12.97 0.50
C MET A 128 -0.25 -11.53 0.77
N CYS A 129 -1.16 -10.70 1.28
CA CYS A 129 -1.00 -9.27 1.46
C CYS A 129 -0.85 -8.88 2.94
N ASP A 130 0.19 -8.11 3.27
CA ASP A 130 0.42 -7.61 4.64
C ASP A 130 -0.64 -6.61 5.13
N ALA A 131 -1.26 -5.87 4.21
CA ALA A 131 -2.21 -4.82 4.51
C ALA A 131 -3.40 -4.80 3.54
N THR A 132 -4.57 -4.44 4.07
CA THR A 132 -5.85 -4.40 3.32
C THR A 132 -5.80 -3.47 2.12
N MET A 133 -4.99 -2.40 2.14
CA MET A 133 -4.79 -1.52 0.99
C MET A 133 -4.09 -2.21 -0.18
N VAL A 134 -3.19 -3.17 0.06
CA VAL A 134 -2.58 -3.98 -1.01
C VAL A 134 -3.65 -4.88 -1.61
N ALA A 135 -4.37 -5.62 -0.76
CA ALA A 135 -5.42 -6.55 -1.19
C ALA A 135 -6.59 -5.88 -1.95
N ALA A 136 -6.95 -4.66 -1.56
CA ALA A 136 -7.97 -3.85 -2.24
C ALA A 136 -7.49 -3.27 -3.58
N GLY A 137 -6.18 -3.04 -3.75
CA GLY A 137 -5.60 -2.58 -5.01
C GLY A 137 -5.43 -3.67 -6.07
N VAL A 138 -5.58 -4.95 -5.73
CA VAL A 138 -5.52 -6.05 -6.69
C VAL A 138 -6.78 -6.07 -7.55
N THR A 139 -6.61 -5.75 -8.83
CA THR A 139 -7.67 -5.68 -9.84
C THR A 139 -8.11 -7.10 -10.18
N ARG A 140 -9.22 -7.56 -9.62
CA ARG A 140 -9.67 -8.96 -9.73
C ARG A 140 -9.85 -9.45 -11.18
N SER A 141 -10.26 -8.57 -12.09
CA SER A 141 -10.39 -8.86 -13.53
C SER A 141 -9.06 -8.98 -14.30
N ARG A 142 -7.91 -8.76 -13.63
CA ARG A 142 -6.56 -9.00 -14.19
C ARG A 142 -5.92 -10.31 -13.69
N LEU A 143 -6.55 -11.01 -12.75
CA LEU A 143 -6.05 -12.27 -12.22
C LEU A 143 -6.23 -13.39 -13.27
N PRO A 144 -5.20 -14.20 -13.55
CA PRO A 144 -5.24 -15.19 -14.62
C PRO A 144 -6.01 -16.46 -14.25
N ALA A 145 -6.22 -16.70 -12.95
CA ALA A 145 -6.98 -17.82 -12.40
C ALA A 145 -7.89 -17.33 -11.26
N ALA A 146 -8.54 -18.25 -10.55
CA ALA A 146 -9.33 -17.96 -9.35
C ALA A 146 -8.44 -17.65 -8.12
N ASN A 147 -7.41 -16.82 -8.29
CA ASN A 147 -6.43 -16.50 -7.25
C ASN A 147 -7.11 -15.82 -6.05
N GLU A 148 -7.01 -16.42 -4.87
CA GLU A 148 -7.33 -15.72 -3.63
C GLU A 148 -6.39 -14.53 -3.44
N VAL A 149 -6.92 -13.45 -2.85
CA VAL A 149 -6.13 -12.30 -2.38
C VAL A 149 -6.46 -12.15 -0.91
N VAL A 150 -5.50 -12.50 -0.06
CA VAL A 150 -5.67 -12.77 1.37
C VAL A 150 -4.98 -11.68 2.17
N CYS A 151 -5.68 -11.08 3.13
CA CYS A 151 -5.11 -10.18 4.12
C CYS A 151 -5.63 -10.59 5.51
N THR A 152 -4.75 -11.12 6.36
CA THR A 152 -5.11 -11.59 7.71
C THR A 152 -5.01 -10.49 8.77
N LEU A 153 -4.57 -9.27 8.44
CA LEU A 153 -4.41 -8.15 9.38
C LEU A 153 -5.71 -7.77 10.12
N GLY A 154 -6.87 -8.06 9.52
CA GLY A 154 -8.20 -7.85 10.11
C GLY A 154 -8.77 -9.06 10.87
N ASP A 155 -8.05 -10.17 10.96
CA ASP A 155 -8.52 -11.37 11.68
C ASP A 155 -8.60 -11.09 13.20
N PRO A 156 -9.72 -11.45 13.88
CA PRO A 156 -9.92 -11.13 15.29
C PRO A 156 -8.90 -11.75 16.25
N ARG A 157 -8.12 -12.75 15.81
CA ARG A 157 -7.04 -13.37 16.61
C ARG A 157 -5.78 -12.50 16.65
N VAL A 158 -5.56 -11.64 15.66
CA VAL A 158 -4.30 -10.90 15.46
C VAL A 158 -3.96 -9.90 16.60
N PRO A 159 -4.90 -9.10 17.16
CA PRO A 159 -4.56 -8.18 18.24
C PRO A 159 -4.02 -8.87 19.50
N GLU A 160 -4.62 -10.00 19.87
CA GLU A 160 -4.18 -10.81 21.02
C GLU A 160 -2.90 -11.59 20.70
N LEU A 161 -2.78 -12.15 19.49
CA LEU A 161 -1.54 -12.81 19.04
C LEU A 161 -0.34 -11.86 19.05
N ALA A 162 -0.51 -10.63 18.56
CA ALA A 162 0.50 -9.57 18.61
C ALA A 162 0.94 -9.25 20.04
N ARG A 163 -0.03 -9.17 20.97
CA ARG A 163 0.22 -8.97 22.41
C ARG A 163 1.04 -10.12 23.02
N ARG A 164 0.72 -11.38 22.70
CA ARG A 164 1.47 -12.55 23.21
C ARG A 164 2.88 -12.66 22.66
N LEU A 165 3.07 -12.30 21.38
CA LEU A 165 4.37 -12.35 20.69
C LEU A 165 5.23 -11.09 20.90
N GLY A 166 4.72 -10.06 21.58
CA GLY A 166 5.44 -8.80 21.79
C GLY A 166 5.74 -8.02 20.51
N THR A 167 4.97 -8.23 19.43
CA THR A 167 5.28 -7.73 18.09
C THR A 167 4.12 -6.93 17.48
N THR A 168 4.31 -6.37 16.28
CA THR A 168 3.28 -5.61 15.57
C THR A 168 2.13 -6.49 15.08
N ARG A 169 0.93 -5.92 14.93
CA ARG A 169 -0.21 -6.64 14.33
C ARG A 169 0.10 -7.17 12.93
N SER A 170 0.85 -6.42 12.12
CA SER A 170 1.22 -6.84 10.77
C SER A 170 2.16 -8.06 10.79
N ALA A 171 3.18 -8.09 11.67
CA ALA A 171 4.03 -9.26 11.84
C ALA A 171 3.23 -10.47 12.36
N ALA A 172 2.44 -10.28 13.42
CA ALA A 172 1.61 -11.33 14.01
C ALA A 172 0.57 -11.92 13.03
N ALA A 173 0.10 -11.13 12.05
CA ALA A 173 -0.84 -11.60 11.05
C ALA A 173 -0.26 -12.68 10.11
N LEU A 174 1.06 -12.73 9.94
CA LEU A 174 1.72 -13.74 9.08
C LEU A 174 1.80 -15.13 9.71
N GLU A 175 1.64 -15.26 11.03
CA GLU A 175 1.49 -16.58 11.68
C GLU A 175 0.30 -17.37 11.11
N LEU A 176 -0.74 -16.64 10.68
CA LEU A 176 -1.93 -17.20 10.05
C LEU A 176 -1.70 -17.57 8.57
N TRP A 177 -0.46 -17.49 8.06
CA TRP A 177 -0.07 -17.85 6.70
C TRP A 177 0.75 -19.14 6.62
N ARG A 178 1.23 -19.74 7.72
CA ARG A 178 2.16 -20.89 7.70
C ARG A 178 1.67 -22.03 6.78
N ASP A 179 0.42 -22.45 6.93
CA ASP A 179 -0.19 -23.53 6.13
C ASP A 179 -0.56 -23.12 4.68
N ARG A 180 -0.26 -21.87 4.29
CA ARG A 180 -0.63 -21.24 3.01
C ARG A 180 0.52 -20.56 2.27
N LEU A 181 1.70 -20.46 2.87
CA LEU A 181 2.82 -19.68 2.33
C LEU A 181 3.58 -20.40 1.21
N ALA A 182 3.62 -21.73 1.24
CA ALA A 182 4.28 -22.56 0.23
C ALA A 182 3.73 -22.29 -1.19
N GLY A 183 4.59 -21.80 -2.09
CA GLY A 183 4.23 -21.48 -3.48
C GLY A 183 3.36 -20.23 -3.67
N ALA A 184 3.01 -19.50 -2.61
CA ALA A 184 2.22 -18.27 -2.69
C ALA A 184 3.00 -17.11 -3.35
N VAL A 185 2.28 -16.09 -3.83
CA VAL A 185 2.89 -14.80 -4.20
C VAL A 185 2.67 -13.82 -3.04
N VAL A 186 3.75 -13.44 -2.35
CA VAL A 186 3.66 -12.55 -1.19
C VAL A 186 3.85 -11.10 -1.63
N ALA A 187 3.06 -10.19 -1.06
CA ALA A 187 3.20 -8.76 -1.26
C ALA A 187 3.15 -8.02 0.08
N VAL A 188 4.31 -7.50 0.50
CA VAL A 188 4.41 -6.63 1.67
C VAL A 188 4.47 -5.19 1.18
N GLY A 189 3.33 -4.49 1.22
CA GLY A 189 3.17 -3.13 0.71
C GLY A 189 2.98 -2.07 1.79
N ASN A 190 3.17 -2.40 3.07
CA ASN A 190 3.06 -1.44 4.16
C ASN A 190 4.14 -1.65 5.23
N ALA A 191 4.16 -2.79 5.90
CA ALA A 191 4.82 -2.96 7.19
C ALA A 191 6.21 -3.63 7.09
N PRO A 192 7.31 -2.94 7.43
CA PRO A 192 8.65 -3.54 7.46
C PRO A 192 8.77 -4.75 8.40
N THR A 193 8.03 -4.72 9.50
CA THR A 193 7.96 -5.81 10.50
C THR A 193 7.26 -7.05 9.96
N ALA A 194 6.35 -6.92 8.99
CA ALA A 194 5.81 -8.08 8.28
C ALA A 194 6.84 -8.68 7.32
N LEU A 195 7.67 -7.86 6.67
CA LEU A 195 8.74 -8.38 5.82
C LEU A 195 9.84 -9.08 6.62
N PHE A 196 10.29 -8.52 7.76
CA PHE A 196 11.19 -9.25 8.66
C PHE A 196 10.58 -10.57 9.15
N ARG A 197 9.32 -10.55 9.63
CA ARG A 197 8.66 -11.77 10.13
C ARG A 197 8.47 -12.83 9.04
N LEU A 198 8.33 -12.44 7.77
CA LEU A 198 8.29 -13.37 6.63
C LEU A 198 9.60 -14.17 6.51
N LEU A 199 10.76 -13.52 6.67
CA LEU A 199 12.06 -14.20 6.62
C LEU A 199 12.21 -15.18 7.77
N GLU A 200 11.94 -14.72 9.00
CA GLU A 200 11.93 -15.57 10.20
C GLU A 200 11.00 -16.78 10.07
N LEU A 201 9.82 -16.61 9.47
CA LEU A 201 8.87 -17.70 9.24
C LEU A 201 9.37 -18.73 8.23
N MET A 202 10.17 -18.34 7.24
CA MET A 202 10.81 -19.29 6.31
C MET A 202 11.96 -20.04 6.97
N ASP A 203 12.73 -19.38 7.83
CA ASP A 203 13.81 -20.00 8.61
C ASP A 203 13.24 -20.99 9.67
N GLU A 204 12.06 -20.69 10.22
CA GLU A 204 11.25 -21.60 11.05
C GLU A 204 10.58 -22.74 10.25
N GLY A 205 10.78 -22.84 8.93
CA GLY A 205 10.24 -23.91 8.09
C GLY A 205 8.78 -23.73 7.65
N GLY A 206 8.19 -22.53 7.79
CA GLY A 206 6.81 -22.20 7.44
C GLY A 206 6.46 -22.17 5.94
N GLY A 207 7.23 -22.85 5.09
CA GLY A 207 7.07 -22.89 3.64
C GLY A 207 7.72 -21.70 2.91
N ARG A 208 8.22 -21.92 1.68
CA ARG A 208 8.80 -20.87 0.83
C ARG A 208 7.75 -20.38 -0.20
N PRO A 209 7.49 -19.06 -0.32
CA PRO A 209 6.65 -18.53 -1.39
C PRO A 209 7.35 -18.63 -2.74
N ALA A 210 6.57 -18.58 -3.83
CA ALA A 210 7.10 -18.57 -5.19
C ALA A 210 7.78 -17.24 -5.55
N ALA A 211 7.32 -16.13 -4.97
CA ALA A 211 7.96 -14.82 -5.07
C ALA A 211 7.53 -13.87 -3.94
N VAL A 212 8.37 -12.89 -3.61
CA VAL A 212 8.09 -11.84 -2.64
C VAL A 212 8.26 -10.44 -3.25
N LEU A 213 7.17 -9.68 -3.25
CA LEU A 213 7.15 -8.26 -3.60
C LEU A 213 7.39 -7.45 -2.31
N GLY A 214 8.67 -7.23 -1.99
CA GLY A 214 9.14 -6.53 -0.80
C GLY A 214 9.08 -5.02 -0.98
N LEU A 215 7.90 -4.44 -0.78
CA LEU A 215 7.60 -3.04 -1.06
C LEU A 215 7.09 -2.23 0.17
N PRO A 216 7.48 -2.51 1.44
CA PRO A 216 7.08 -1.65 2.56
C PRO A 216 7.66 -0.23 2.40
N VAL A 217 6.86 0.74 2.81
CA VAL A 217 7.20 2.18 2.83
C VAL A 217 7.45 2.61 4.26
N GLY A 218 8.43 3.48 4.48
CA GLY A 218 8.66 4.01 5.83
C GLY A 218 10.04 4.61 6.06
N PHE A 219 10.19 5.21 7.24
CA PHE A 219 11.42 5.89 7.67
C PHE A 219 12.30 5.03 8.59
N ILE A 220 11.75 3.95 9.15
CA ILE A 220 12.37 3.05 10.13
C ILE A 220 12.15 1.61 9.67
N GLY A 221 13.22 0.80 9.57
CA GLY A 221 13.15 -0.63 9.23
C GLY A 221 12.79 -0.96 7.78
N ALA A 222 12.26 -0.01 7.01
CA ALA A 222 11.81 -0.24 5.63
C ALA A 222 12.98 -0.57 4.70
N ALA A 223 14.05 0.23 4.70
CA ALA A 223 15.22 -0.01 3.86
C ALA A 223 15.90 -1.33 4.26
N GLU A 224 15.98 -1.56 5.56
CA GLU A 224 16.66 -2.66 6.23
C GLU A 224 15.96 -4.01 5.97
N SER A 225 14.63 -4.06 6.05
CA SER A 225 13.84 -5.27 5.74
C SER A 225 13.86 -5.64 4.25
N LYS A 226 13.89 -4.64 3.36
CA LYS A 226 14.01 -4.86 1.91
C LYS A 226 15.42 -5.28 1.50
N GLN A 227 16.45 -4.75 2.17
CA GLN A 227 17.81 -5.24 2.02
C GLN A 227 17.93 -6.69 2.51
N ALA A 228 17.39 -7.00 3.69
CA ALA A 228 17.38 -8.36 4.22
C ALA A 228 16.65 -9.37 3.31
N LEU A 229 15.58 -8.95 2.61
CA LEU A 229 14.95 -9.77 1.56
C LEU A 229 15.86 -9.94 0.33
N ALA A 230 16.50 -8.86 -0.13
CA ALA A 230 17.38 -8.88 -1.30
C ALA A 230 18.61 -9.78 -1.10
N ASP A 231 19.07 -9.90 0.15
CA ASP A 231 20.18 -10.75 0.58
C ASP A 231 19.72 -12.19 0.97
N TYR A 232 18.41 -12.51 0.91
CA TYR A 232 17.84 -13.79 1.38
C TYR A 232 17.99 -14.94 0.35
N GLY A 233 19.23 -15.29 0.03
CA GLY A 233 19.59 -16.51 -0.69
C GLY A 233 19.04 -16.57 -2.12
N ASP A 234 18.28 -17.63 -2.43
CA ASP A 234 17.73 -17.93 -3.77
C ASP A 234 16.27 -17.48 -3.98
N LEU A 235 15.66 -16.83 -2.98
CA LEU A 235 14.23 -16.55 -3.00
C LEU A 235 13.87 -15.48 -4.04
N PRO A 236 12.92 -15.73 -4.97
CA PRO A 236 12.60 -14.74 -5.98
C PRO A 236 11.97 -13.47 -5.40
N TYR A 237 12.57 -12.31 -5.65
CA TYR A 237 12.15 -11.04 -5.04
C TYR A 237 12.08 -9.87 -6.03
N LEU A 238 11.25 -8.89 -5.71
CA LEU A 238 11.29 -7.54 -6.28
C LEU A 238 11.10 -6.52 -5.16
N VAL A 239 12.02 -5.56 -5.05
CA VAL A 239 12.05 -4.53 -4.00
C VAL A 239 12.21 -3.13 -4.59
N VAL A 240 11.87 -2.13 -3.79
CA VAL A 240 12.22 -0.71 -3.98
C VAL A 240 13.04 -0.32 -2.75
N HIS A 241 14.36 -0.16 -2.88
CA HIS A 241 15.27 0.14 -1.77
C HIS A 241 14.96 1.48 -1.07
N GLY A 242 15.64 1.73 0.05
CA GLY A 242 15.45 2.95 0.83
C GLY A 242 14.02 3.07 1.39
N ARG A 243 13.49 4.30 1.40
CA ARG A 243 12.21 4.62 2.06
C ARG A 243 10.97 4.48 1.17
N ARG A 244 11.15 4.46 -0.16
CA ARG A 244 10.05 4.37 -1.14
C ARG A 244 9.43 2.96 -1.15
N GLY A 245 8.22 2.85 -1.68
CA GLY A 245 7.39 1.64 -1.58
C GLY A 245 5.92 2.03 -1.43
N GLY A 246 5.12 1.13 -0.85
CA GLY A 246 3.75 1.41 -0.44
C GLY A 246 2.71 0.58 -1.18
N SER A 247 1.48 0.60 -0.67
CA SER A 247 0.46 -0.36 -1.07
C SER A 247 -0.01 -0.19 -2.52
N ALA A 248 0.08 1.04 -3.06
CA ALA A 248 -0.15 1.33 -4.47
C ALA A 248 0.90 0.67 -5.38
N LEU A 249 2.18 0.69 -5.00
CA LEU A 249 3.26 0.05 -5.76
C LEU A 249 3.16 -1.48 -5.68
N ALA A 250 2.85 -2.03 -4.51
CA ALA A 250 2.63 -3.47 -4.33
C ALA A 250 1.44 -3.98 -5.15
N ALA A 251 0.31 -3.28 -5.11
CA ALA A 251 -0.85 -3.57 -5.95
C ALA A 251 -0.51 -3.42 -7.46
N ALA A 252 0.22 -2.38 -7.85
CA ALA A 252 0.65 -2.18 -9.23
C ALA A 252 1.54 -3.33 -9.74
N ALA A 253 2.50 -3.79 -8.93
CA ALA A 253 3.35 -4.91 -9.27
C ALA A 253 2.53 -6.20 -9.48
N ILE A 254 1.64 -6.55 -8.54
CA ILE A 254 0.72 -7.70 -8.70
C ILE A 254 -0.10 -7.56 -10.00
N ASN A 255 -0.69 -6.38 -10.25
CA ASN A 255 -1.53 -6.14 -11.41
C ASN A 255 -0.77 -6.22 -12.75
N ALA A 256 0.54 -5.94 -12.77
CA ALA A 256 1.40 -6.10 -13.95
C ALA A 256 1.84 -7.56 -14.15
N ILE A 257 2.19 -8.27 -13.08
CA ILE A 257 2.60 -9.68 -13.12
C ILE A 257 1.43 -10.58 -13.52
N ALA A 258 0.21 -10.28 -13.05
CA ALA A 258 -0.98 -11.10 -13.26
C ALA A 258 -1.42 -11.21 -14.74
N THR A 259 -1.21 -10.15 -15.54
CA THR A 259 -1.52 -10.18 -16.98
C THR A 259 -0.66 -9.21 -17.79
N GLU A 260 -0.20 -9.71 -18.94
CA GLU A 260 0.71 -9.00 -19.85
C GLU A 260 0.02 -7.93 -20.71
N LYS A 261 -1.32 -7.90 -20.70
CA LYS A 261 -2.08 -6.78 -21.24
C LYS A 261 -1.99 -5.61 -20.27
N GLU A 262 -1.43 -4.49 -20.69
CA GLU A 262 -1.32 -3.27 -19.88
C GLU A 262 -2.69 -2.66 -19.56
#